data_AF-A0A9P1MMY9-F1
#
_entry.id   AF-A0A9P1MMY9-F1
#
_cell.length_a   1.000
_cell.length_b   1.000
_cell.length_c   1.000
_cell.angle_alpha   90.00
_cell.angle_beta   90.00
_cell.angle_gamma   90.00
#
_symmetry.space_group_name_H-M   'P 1'
#
loop_
_entity.id
_entity.type
_entity.pdbx_description
1 polymer ?
#
loop_
_entity_poly.entity_id
_entity_poly.type
_entity_poly.pdbx_seq_one_letter_code
_entity_poly.pdbx_strand_id
1 'polypeptide(L)'
;MQVARFCSVASTSTNLPRTVRSCVRELALARQFVDEGSKTSLKKLVKVSLKQKESNELTSRVAALGAFLALKHDRLDDARQCLKKVTSSPPIVKSSLDVMYLVKMKEVNEALDILDDVLNTEQQIFNTENSSITDDALDCLHAEITKSKDTTDQMRRFRKLQRLLTTYKCRSTKPLLEILNSSLETDFITDDRVLGEDLISDKVVEDFPHFLHKTV
;
A
#
# COMPACT_ATOMS: atom_id res chain seq x y z
N MET A 1 28.60 8.75 -5.54
CA MET A 1 27.31 8.02 -5.61
C MET A 1 27.30 6.94 -4.55
N GLN A 2 26.76 7.24 -3.36
CA GLN A 2 26.59 6.25 -2.30
C GLN A 2 25.27 5.51 -2.52
N VAL A 3 25.35 4.19 -2.71
CA VAL A 3 24.20 3.30 -2.76
C VAL A 3 23.72 3.13 -1.32
N ALA A 4 22.64 3.82 -0.95
CA ALA A 4 22.00 3.63 0.34
C ALA A 4 21.44 2.20 0.39
N ARG A 5 22.07 1.34 1.19
CA ARG A 5 21.56 0.01 1.55
C ARG A 5 20.34 0.19 2.44
N PHE A 6 19.15 0.28 1.86
CA PHE A 6 17.90 0.21 2.61
C PHE A 6 17.52 -1.25 2.87
N CYS A 7 18.19 -1.84 3.86
CA CYS A 7 17.80 -3.15 4.38
C CYS A 7 17.68 -3.06 5.90
N SER A 8 16.57 -2.50 6.38
CA SER A 8 16.14 -2.64 7.77
C SER A 8 14.82 -3.41 7.82
N VAL A 9 14.92 -4.73 7.70
CA VAL A 9 13.96 -5.62 8.33
C VAL A 9 14.35 -5.66 9.81
N ALA A 10 13.79 -4.77 10.62
CA ALA A 10 14.02 -4.76 12.06
C ALA A 10 12.84 -5.46 12.75
N SER A 11 13.05 -6.70 13.18
CA SER A 11 12.81 -7.16 14.55
C SER A 11 13.14 -8.66 14.60
N THR A 12 14.33 -8.97 15.10
CA THR A 12 14.76 -10.32 15.47
C THR A 12 13.94 -10.82 16.66
N SER A 13 12.69 -11.21 16.44
CA SER A 13 12.02 -12.13 17.37
C SER A 13 12.53 -13.53 17.04
N THR A 14 13.16 -14.20 18.01
CA THR A 14 13.76 -15.52 17.83
C THR A 14 12.71 -16.62 17.57
N ASN A 15 11.41 -16.30 17.65
CA ASN A 15 10.28 -17.22 17.58
C ASN A 15 9.30 -16.94 16.42
N LEU A 16 9.78 -16.47 15.27
CA LEU A 16 8.93 -16.36 14.07
C LEU A 16 8.53 -17.76 13.52
N PRO A 17 7.24 -18.00 13.18
CA PRO A 17 6.82 -19.19 12.45
C PRO A 17 7.61 -19.37 11.14
N ARG A 18 7.85 -20.63 10.74
CA ARG A 18 8.68 -20.96 9.56
C ARG A 18 8.14 -20.32 8.27
N THR A 19 6.83 -20.26 8.12
CA THR A 19 6.14 -19.65 6.96
C THR A 19 6.46 -18.16 6.86
N VAL A 20 6.40 -17.44 7.99
CA VAL A 20 6.66 -15.99 8.02
C VAL A 20 8.13 -15.68 7.77
N ARG A 21 9.07 -16.48 8.31
CA ARG A 21 10.50 -16.37 7.95
C ARG A 21 10.75 -16.53 6.45
N SER A 22 10.02 -17.44 5.80
CA SER A 22 10.11 -17.59 4.35
C SER A 22 9.61 -16.34 3.62
N CYS A 23 8.47 -15.79 4.02
CA CYS A 23 7.89 -14.58 3.43
C CYS A 23 8.81 -13.35 3.60
N VAL A 24 9.42 -13.19 4.78
CA VAL A 24 10.40 -12.12 5.04
C VAL A 24 11.62 -12.25 4.13
N ARG A 25 12.14 -13.47 3.96
CA ARG A 25 13.26 -13.72 3.05
C ARG A 25 12.89 -13.44 1.59
N GLU A 26 11.69 -13.83 1.17
CA GLU A 26 11.17 -13.55 -0.17
C GLU A 26 11.00 -12.05 -0.41
N LEU A 27 10.56 -11.29 0.59
CA LEU A 27 10.49 -9.83 0.54
C LEU A 27 11.89 -9.20 0.40
N ALA A 28 12.87 -9.66 1.18
CA ALA A 28 14.24 -9.18 1.07
C ALA A 28 14.83 -9.45 -0.34
N LEU A 29 14.60 -10.65 -0.89
CA LEU A 29 14.99 -11.00 -2.26
C LEU A 29 14.26 -10.15 -3.30
N ALA A 30 12.97 -9.88 -3.11
CA ALA A 30 12.20 -9.03 -3.99
C ALA A 30 12.78 -7.62 -4.06
N ARG A 31 13.14 -7.03 -2.91
CA ARG A 31 13.80 -5.72 -2.85
C ARG A 31 15.11 -5.72 -3.64
N GLN A 32 15.95 -6.73 -3.43
CA GLN A 32 17.20 -6.89 -4.19
C GLN A 32 16.96 -6.98 -5.70
N PHE A 33 15.95 -7.72 -6.16
CA PHE A 33 15.62 -7.82 -7.58
C PHE A 33 15.12 -6.49 -8.18
N VAL A 34 14.42 -5.67 -7.39
CA VAL A 34 14.02 -4.32 -7.82
C VAL A 34 15.24 -3.41 -7.92
N ASP A 35 16.18 -3.48 -6.99
CA ASP A 35 17.43 -2.71 -7.01
C ASP A 35 18.32 -3.10 -8.22
N GLU A 36 18.43 -4.39 -8.53
CA GLU A 36 19.10 -4.86 -9.74
C GLU A 36 18.44 -4.35 -11.02
N GLY A 37 17.10 -4.23 -11.00
CA GLY A 37 16.33 -3.61 -12.07
C GLY A 37 16.37 -4.35 -13.41
N SER A 38 16.88 -5.58 -13.47
CA SER A 38 17.09 -6.30 -14.73
C SER A 38 15.85 -7.10 -15.18
N LYS A 39 15.76 -7.40 -16.48
CA LYS A 39 14.67 -8.25 -17.03
C LYS A 39 14.70 -9.68 -16.47
N THR A 40 15.88 -10.19 -16.09
CA THR A 40 15.99 -11.54 -15.49
C THR A 40 15.53 -11.51 -14.03
N SER A 41 15.84 -10.45 -13.28
CA SER A 41 15.36 -10.21 -11.92
C SER A 41 13.83 -10.09 -11.90
N LEU A 42 13.24 -9.40 -12.89
CA LEU A 42 11.79 -9.34 -13.07
C LEU A 42 11.17 -10.74 -13.24
N LYS A 43 11.69 -11.56 -14.16
CA LYS A 43 11.16 -12.92 -14.39
C LYS A 43 11.19 -13.77 -13.13
N LYS A 44 12.26 -13.66 -12.34
CA LYS A 44 12.39 -14.36 -11.04
C LYS A 44 11.37 -13.84 -10.04
N LEU A 45 11.23 -12.52 -9.92
CA LEU A 45 10.30 -11.88 -8.99
C LEU A 45 8.86 -12.24 -9.28
N VAL A 46 8.40 -12.11 -10.54
CA VAL A 46 7.05 -12.50 -10.97
C VAL A 46 6.78 -13.97 -10.61
N LYS A 47 7.74 -14.86 -10.87
CA LYS A 47 7.60 -16.29 -10.52
C LYS A 47 7.45 -16.51 -9.01
N VAL A 48 8.15 -15.73 -8.18
CA VAL A 48 7.99 -15.80 -6.71
C VAL A 48 6.61 -15.29 -6.31
N SER A 49 6.22 -14.09 -6.75
CA SER A 49 4.93 -13.48 -6.43
C SER A 49 3.73 -14.36 -6.80
N LEU A 50 3.77 -15.05 -7.95
CA LEU A 50 2.67 -15.88 -8.42
C LEU A 50 2.59 -17.25 -7.74
N LYS A 51 3.70 -17.74 -7.16
CA LYS A 51 3.74 -19.01 -6.44
C LYS A 51 3.22 -18.91 -5.00
N GLN A 52 3.14 -17.70 -4.45
CA GLN A 52 2.64 -17.46 -3.11
C GLN A 52 1.16 -17.85 -3.03
N LYS A 53 0.86 -18.79 -2.12
CA LYS A 53 -0.49 -19.29 -1.85
C LYS A 53 -1.18 -18.50 -0.75
N GLU A 54 -0.42 -18.09 0.26
CA GLU A 54 -0.92 -17.30 1.39
C GLU A 54 -0.99 -15.82 1.00
N SER A 55 -2.09 -15.17 1.39
CA SER A 55 -2.24 -13.73 1.26
C SER A 55 -2.05 -13.07 2.62
N ASN A 56 -1.01 -12.28 2.75
CA ASN A 56 -0.71 -11.47 3.92
C ASN A 56 0.05 -10.22 3.46
N GLU A 57 0.39 -9.32 4.38
CA GLU A 57 1.06 -8.07 4.01
C GLU A 57 2.43 -8.29 3.35
N LEU A 58 3.20 -9.28 3.79
CA LEU A 58 4.52 -9.60 3.21
C LEU A 58 4.39 -10.09 1.77
N THR A 59 3.49 -11.04 1.50
CA THR A 59 3.27 -11.59 0.15
C THR A 59 2.63 -10.55 -0.78
N SER A 60 1.71 -9.74 -0.26
CA SER A 60 1.14 -8.59 -0.97
C SER A 60 2.22 -7.57 -1.36
N ARG A 61 3.16 -7.26 -0.45
CA ARG A 61 4.29 -6.35 -0.71
C ARG A 61 5.28 -6.93 -1.74
N VAL A 62 5.53 -8.24 -1.72
CA VAL A 62 6.32 -8.93 -2.76
C VAL A 62 5.65 -8.83 -4.13
N ALA A 63 4.33 -9.03 -4.19
CA ALA A 63 3.56 -8.83 -5.43
C ALA A 63 3.59 -7.36 -5.90
N ALA A 64 3.50 -6.40 -4.98
CA ALA A 64 3.55 -4.99 -5.29
C ALA A 64 4.92 -4.57 -5.87
N LEU A 65 6.03 -5.08 -5.31
CA LEU A 65 7.37 -4.91 -5.89
C LEU A 65 7.49 -5.55 -7.28
N GLY A 66 6.86 -6.71 -7.49
CA GLY A 66 6.77 -7.35 -8.80
C GLY A 66 6.02 -6.51 -9.83
N ALA A 67 4.88 -5.96 -9.44
CA ALA A 67 4.09 -5.05 -10.27
C ALA A 67 4.87 -3.77 -10.62
N PHE A 68 5.51 -3.15 -9.61
CA PHE A 68 6.34 -1.96 -9.80
C PHE A 68 7.45 -2.19 -10.83
N LEU A 69 8.21 -3.29 -10.70
CA LEU A 69 9.28 -3.61 -11.63
C LEU A 69 8.74 -3.97 -13.02
N ALA A 70 7.60 -4.65 -13.11
CA ALA A 70 6.96 -4.97 -14.38
C ALA A 70 6.53 -3.70 -15.13
N LEU A 71 5.97 -2.71 -14.44
CA LEU A 71 5.60 -1.40 -15.00
C LEU A 71 6.83 -0.64 -15.50
N LYS A 72 7.97 -0.72 -14.79
CA LYS A 72 9.23 -0.11 -15.21
C LYS A 72 9.78 -0.69 -16.51
N HIS A 73 9.48 -1.97 -16.80
CA HIS A 73 9.90 -2.67 -18.02
C HIS A 73 8.82 -2.76 -19.10
N ASP A 74 7.70 -2.04 -18.95
CA ASP A 74 6.55 -2.08 -19.87
C ASP A 74 5.99 -3.50 -20.09
N ARG A 75 6.02 -4.33 -19.03
CA ARG A 75 5.50 -5.70 -19.03
C ARG A 75 4.11 -5.76 -18.41
N LEU A 76 3.12 -5.25 -19.15
CA LEU A 76 1.77 -4.99 -18.62
C LEU A 76 1.03 -6.26 -18.18
N ASP A 77 1.20 -7.38 -18.88
CA ASP A 77 0.60 -8.65 -18.46
C ASP A 77 1.15 -9.15 -17.12
N ASP A 78 2.48 -9.07 -16.94
CA ASP A 78 3.13 -9.45 -15.69
C ASP A 78 2.72 -8.50 -14.55
N ALA A 79 2.62 -7.19 -14.84
CA ALA A 79 2.13 -6.19 -13.89
C ALA A 79 0.71 -6.51 -13.44
N ARG A 80 -0.20 -6.80 -14.38
CA ARG A 80 -1.59 -7.16 -14.10
C ARG A 80 -1.69 -8.42 -13.23
N GLN A 81 -0.89 -9.45 -13.53
CA GLN A 81 -0.88 -10.68 -12.74
C GLN A 81 -0.40 -10.44 -11.31
N CYS A 82 0.64 -9.61 -11.14
CA CYS A 82 1.13 -9.23 -9.81
C CYS A 82 0.10 -8.39 -9.05
N LEU A 83 -0.53 -7.42 -9.70
CA LEU A 83 -1.56 -6.55 -9.09
C LEU A 83 -2.74 -7.31 -8.52
N LYS A 84 -3.14 -8.45 -9.13
CA LYS A 84 -4.19 -9.33 -8.60
C LYS A 84 -3.82 -9.97 -7.27
N LYS A 85 -2.54 -10.04 -6.92
CA LYS A 85 -2.03 -10.59 -5.66
C LYS A 85 -1.82 -9.52 -4.59
N VAL A 86 -1.90 -8.24 -4.95
CA VAL A 86 -1.81 -7.11 -4.03
C VAL A 86 -3.17 -6.90 -3.37
N THR A 87 -3.45 -7.68 -2.33
CA THR A 87 -4.77 -7.70 -1.65
C THR A 87 -4.71 -7.26 -0.18
N SER A 88 -3.53 -7.27 0.42
CA SER A 88 -3.30 -6.89 1.82
C SER A 88 -2.16 -5.89 1.89
N SER A 89 -2.27 -4.78 1.17
CA SER A 89 -1.28 -3.69 1.18
C SER A 89 -1.95 -2.38 1.60
N PRO A 90 -1.18 -1.42 2.13
CA PRO A 90 -1.69 -0.08 2.38
C PRO A 90 -2.36 0.51 1.12
N PRO A 91 -3.46 1.27 1.26
CA PRO A 91 -4.19 1.84 0.13
C PRO A 91 -3.28 2.62 -0.83
N ILE A 92 -2.33 3.39 -0.30
CA ILE A 92 -1.34 4.10 -1.11
C ILE A 92 -0.56 3.23 -2.08
N VAL A 93 -0.20 2.01 -1.68
CA VAL A 93 0.55 1.11 -2.57
C VAL A 93 -0.34 0.63 -3.71
N LYS A 94 -1.57 0.21 -3.38
CA LYS A 94 -2.49 -0.37 -4.34
C LYS A 94 -2.97 0.69 -5.34
N SER A 95 -3.50 1.81 -4.85
CA SER A 95 -4.03 2.89 -5.69
C SER A 95 -2.95 3.50 -6.58
N SER A 96 -1.73 3.75 -6.06
CA SER A 96 -0.63 4.27 -6.88
C SER A 96 -0.25 3.30 -8.00
N LEU A 97 -0.11 2.00 -7.71
CA LEU A 97 0.24 1.02 -8.73
C LEU A 97 -0.86 0.84 -9.78
N ASP A 98 -2.13 0.86 -9.37
CA ASP A 98 -3.26 0.74 -10.29
C ASP A 98 -3.35 1.96 -11.22
N VAL A 99 -3.18 3.18 -10.69
CA VAL A 99 -3.11 4.41 -11.52
C VAL A 99 -1.95 4.31 -12.51
N MET A 100 -0.75 3.94 -12.06
CA MET A 100 0.41 3.80 -12.94
C MET A 100 0.19 2.74 -14.03
N TYR A 101 -0.49 1.63 -13.70
CA TYR A 101 -0.84 0.59 -14.66
C TYR A 101 -1.84 1.09 -15.71
N LEU A 102 -2.92 1.74 -15.30
CA LEU A 102 -3.95 2.27 -16.20
C LEU A 102 -3.39 3.36 -17.12
N VAL A 103 -2.52 4.22 -16.59
CA VAL A 103 -1.78 5.21 -17.39
C VAL A 103 -0.95 4.54 -18.49
N LYS A 104 -0.27 3.43 -18.19
CA LYS A 104 0.47 2.65 -19.18
C LYS A 104 -0.45 1.96 -20.20
N MET A 105 -1.65 1.56 -19.79
CA MET A 105 -2.71 1.03 -20.67
C MET A 105 -3.41 2.11 -21.51
N LYS A 106 -3.12 3.40 -21.28
CA LYS A 106 -3.80 4.56 -21.90
C LYS A 106 -5.28 4.71 -21.47
N GLU A 107 -5.65 4.08 -20.37
CA GLU A 107 -6.97 4.12 -19.74
C GLU A 107 -7.00 5.27 -18.72
N VAL A 108 -6.96 6.51 -19.23
CA VAL A 108 -6.82 7.73 -18.40
C VAL A 108 -8.07 8.00 -17.57
N ASN A 109 -9.26 7.71 -18.09
CA ASN A 109 -10.51 7.97 -17.37
C ASN A 109 -10.65 7.04 -16.17
N GLU A 110 -10.31 5.77 -16.36
CA GLU A 110 -10.28 4.74 -15.34
C GLU A 110 -9.24 5.10 -14.25
N ALA A 111 -8.09 5.63 -14.65
CA ALA A 111 -7.09 6.13 -13.70
C ALA A 111 -7.62 7.33 -12.87
N LEU A 112 -8.45 8.19 -13.47
CA LEU A 112 -9.11 9.29 -12.77
C LEU A 112 -10.22 8.79 -11.84
N ASP A 113 -10.93 7.72 -12.22
CA ASP A 113 -11.94 7.08 -11.36
C ASP A 113 -11.29 6.54 -10.08
N ILE A 114 -10.11 5.94 -10.16
CA ILE A 114 -9.35 5.52 -8.96
C ILE A 114 -9.03 6.69 -8.03
N LEU A 115 -8.71 7.87 -8.58
CA LEU A 115 -8.45 9.06 -7.75
C LEU A 115 -9.72 9.55 -7.02
N ASP A 116 -10.87 9.43 -7.67
CA ASP A 116 -12.18 9.72 -7.05
C ASP A 116 -12.49 8.70 -5.96
N ASP A 117 -12.29 7.41 -6.20
CA ASP A 117 -12.53 6.33 -5.23
C ASP A 117 -11.65 6.47 -3.98
N VAL A 118 -10.40 6.89 -4.17
CA VAL A 118 -9.46 7.19 -3.09
C VAL A 118 -9.99 8.25 -2.12
N LEU A 119 -10.75 9.24 -2.61
CA LEU A 119 -11.35 10.28 -1.78
C LEU A 119 -12.59 9.79 -1.02
N ASN A 120 -13.27 8.76 -1.53
CA ASN A 120 -14.53 8.26 -1.00
C ASN A 120 -14.36 7.05 -0.06
N THR A 121 -13.19 6.41 -0.05
CA THR A 121 -12.95 5.18 0.72
C THR A 121 -12.46 5.49 2.13
N GLU A 122 -13.15 4.96 3.14
CA GLU A 122 -12.65 4.95 4.53
C GLU A 122 -11.37 4.09 4.60
N GLN A 123 -10.27 4.70 5.04
CA GLN A 123 -8.98 4.02 5.05
C GLN A 123 -8.88 3.09 6.26
N GLN A 124 -8.61 1.81 5.99
CA GLN A 124 -8.07 0.93 7.01
C GLN A 124 -6.74 1.48 7.51
N ILE A 125 -6.58 1.56 8.82
CA ILE A 125 -5.35 2.02 9.45
C ILE A 125 -4.31 0.91 9.26
N PHE A 126 -3.31 1.17 8.41
CA PHE A 126 -2.11 0.35 8.31
C PHE A 126 -0.98 1.04 9.06
N ASN A 127 0.06 0.31 9.45
CA ASN A 127 1.26 0.89 10.10
C ASN A 127 2.12 1.71 9.12
N THR A 128 1.66 1.84 7.87
CA THR A 128 2.26 2.67 6.82
C THR A 128 1.49 3.98 6.73
N GLU A 129 2.12 5.04 6.24
CA GLU A 129 1.54 6.38 6.10
C GLU A 129 0.07 6.38 5.63
N ASN A 130 -0.83 7.07 6.34
CA ASN A 130 -2.27 7.22 6.04
C ASN A 130 -2.55 8.13 4.83
N SER A 131 -1.61 8.16 3.89
CA SER A 131 -1.80 8.75 2.57
C SER A 131 -2.47 7.71 1.68
N SER A 132 -3.09 8.15 0.59
CA SER A 132 -3.82 7.27 -0.32
C SER A 132 -3.20 7.17 -1.70
N ILE A 133 -2.34 8.12 -2.05
CA ILE A 133 -1.65 8.12 -3.34
C ILE A 133 -0.30 8.83 -3.26
N THR A 134 0.64 8.40 -4.07
CA THR A 134 1.97 9.01 -4.24
C THR A 134 1.98 10.08 -5.32
N ASP A 135 2.84 11.07 -5.15
CA ASP A 135 3.10 12.07 -6.18
C ASP A 135 3.62 11.45 -7.49
N ASP A 136 4.41 10.37 -7.41
CA ASP A 136 4.87 9.60 -8.59
C ASP A 136 3.72 9.16 -9.50
N ALA A 137 2.61 8.69 -8.92
CA ALA A 137 1.46 8.21 -9.68
C ALA A 137 0.68 9.37 -10.30
N LEU A 138 0.55 10.49 -9.57
CA LEU A 138 -0.07 11.71 -10.06
C LEU A 138 0.73 12.34 -11.20
N ASP A 139 2.05 12.35 -11.09
CA ASP A 139 2.96 12.86 -12.13
C ASP A 139 2.90 12.00 -13.39
N CYS A 140 2.85 10.67 -13.25
CA CYS A 140 2.65 9.75 -14.37
C CYS A 140 1.33 10.06 -15.11
N LEU A 141 0.24 10.23 -14.37
CA LEU A 141 -1.08 10.54 -14.94
C LEU A 141 -1.07 11.91 -15.63
N HIS A 142 -0.53 12.94 -14.97
CA HIS A 142 -0.43 14.28 -15.55
C HIS A 142 0.39 14.30 -16.85
N ALA A 143 1.54 13.61 -16.85
CA ALA A 143 2.39 13.52 -18.02
C ALA A 143 1.69 12.82 -19.19
N GLU A 144 0.83 11.84 -18.92
CA GLU A 144 0.07 11.15 -19.96
C GLU A 144 -1.08 12.00 -20.51
N ILE A 145 -1.86 12.66 -19.64
CA ILE A 145 -2.93 13.59 -20.05
C ILE A 145 -2.37 14.69 -20.97
N THR A 146 -1.17 15.20 -20.65
CA THR A 146 -0.52 16.29 -21.40
C THR A 146 -0.01 15.86 -22.78
N LYS A 147 0.30 14.58 -22.99
CA LYS A 147 0.76 14.07 -24.30
C LYS A 147 -0.38 13.95 -25.32
N SER A 148 -1.61 13.79 -24.83
CA SER A 148 -2.79 13.58 -25.67
C SER A 148 -3.37 14.92 -26.13
N LYS A 149 -3.83 14.98 -27.39
CA LYS A 149 -4.19 16.23 -28.07
C LYS A 149 -5.56 16.82 -27.68
N ASP A 150 -6.44 16.00 -27.10
CA ASP A 150 -7.81 16.41 -26.74
C ASP A 150 -8.17 15.93 -25.32
N THR A 151 -7.61 16.60 -24.32
CA THR A 151 -7.70 16.19 -22.91
C THR A 151 -8.15 17.31 -21.99
N THR A 152 -8.82 18.32 -22.52
CA THR A 152 -9.23 19.51 -21.75
C THR A 152 -10.10 19.15 -20.54
N ASP A 153 -11.06 18.24 -20.71
CA ASP A 153 -11.92 17.76 -19.64
C ASP A 153 -11.19 16.84 -18.65
N GLN A 154 -10.32 15.94 -19.15
CA GLN A 154 -9.50 15.08 -18.31
C GLN A 154 -8.54 15.90 -17.43
N MET A 155 -7.89 16.91 -18.00
CA MET A 155 -7.01 17.82 -17.27
C MET A 155 -7.79 18.66 -16.24
N ARG A 156 -9.01 19.10 -16.59
CA ARG A 156 -9.89 19.80 -15.64
C ARG A 156 -10.25 18.89 -14.47
N ARG A 157 -10.66 17.65 -14.74
CA ARG A 157 -10.98 16.65 -13.71
C ARG A 157 -9.76 16.35 -12.84
N PHE A 158 -8.61 16.04 -13.44
CA PHE A 158 -7.35 15.81 -12.74
C PHE A 158 -7.01 16.95 -11.77
N ARG A 159 -7.04 18.20 -12.24
CA ARG A 159 -6.74 19.36 -11.37
C ARG A 159 -7.72 19.53 -10.21
N LYS A 160 -9.00 19.22 -10.42
CA LYS A 160 -9.99 19.22 -9.34
C LYS A 160 -9.63 18.16 -8.28
N LEU A 161 -9.35 16.93 -8.71
CA LEU A 161 -9.00 15.83 -7.81
C LEU A 161 -7.68 16.10 -7.09
N GLN A 162 -6.66 16.58 -7.79
CA GLN A 162 -5.38 16.95 -7.19
C GLN A 162 -5.53 17.98 -6.06
N ARG A 163 -6.41 18.97 -6.23
CA ARG A 163 -6.72 19.96 -5.18
C ARG A 163 -7.40 19.32 -3.97
N LEU A 164 -8.36 18.43 -4.20
CA LEU A 164 -9.05 17.72 -3.11
C LEU A 164 -8.08 16.82 -2.35
N LEU A 165 -7.27 16.03 -3.06
CA LEU A 165 -6.24 15.17 -2.47
C LEU A 165 -5.24 15.98 -1.62
N THR A 166 -4.85 17.18 -2.07
CA THR A 166 -4.02 18.08 -1.26
C THR A 166 -4.77 18.64 -0.06
N THR A 167 -6.03 19.04 -0.22
CA THR A 167 -6.85 19.62 0.86
C THR A 167 -7.06 18.63 2.00
N TYR A 168 -7.34 17.37 1.67
CA TYR A 168 -7.55 16.29 2.63
C TYR A 168 -6.27 15.56 3.04
N LYS A 169 -5.09 16.04 2.63
CA LYS A 169 -3.78 15.44 2.93
C LYS A 169 -3.67 13.96 2.55
N CYS A 170 -4.31 13.56 1.45
CA CYS A 170 -4.28 12.18 0.94
C CYS A 170 -3.04 11.87 0.07
N ARG A 171 -2.13 12.84 -0.10
CA ARG A 171 -0.92 12.70 -0.92
C ARG A 171 0.30 12.42 -0.07
N SER A 172 1.11 11.46 -0.51
CA SER A 172 2.47 11.29 0.00
C SER A 172 3.49 11.88 -0.95
N THR A 173 4.45 12.59 -0.37
CA THR A 173 5.64 13.10 -1.07
C THR A 173 6.74 12.05 -1.15
N LYS A 174 6.59 10.90 -0.48
CA LYS A 174 7.56 9.81 -0.56
C LYS A 174 7.39 9.04 -1.88
N PRO A 175 8.48 8.65 -2.54
CA PRO A 175 8.40 7.84 -3.74
C PRO A 175 7.81 6.47 -3.42
N LEU A 176 7.08 5.90 -4.37
CA LEU A 176 6.39 4.63 -4.19
C LEU A 176 7.35 3.50 -3.78
N LEU A 177 8.58 3.51 -4.32
CA LEU A 177 9.59 2.52 -3.98
C LEU A 177 10.04 2.61 -2.52
N GLU A 178 10.11 3.82 -1.95
CA GLU A 178 10.45 4.00 -0.53
C GLU A 178 9.32 3.46 0.36
N ILE A 179 8.06 3.74 0.00
CA ILE A 179 6.89 3.20 0.70
C ILE A 179 6.86 1.67 0.60
N LEU A 180 7.21 1.08 -0.54
CA LEU A 180 7.32 -0.37 -0.69
C LEU A 180 8.46 -0.98 0.17
N ASN A 181 9.49 -0.19 0.43
CA ASN A 181 10.65 -0.58 1.24
C ASN A 181 10.50 -0.24 2.73
N SER A 182 9.39 0.39 3.14
CA SER A 182 9.15 0.72 4.54
C SER A 182 9.24 -0.53 5.43
N SER A 183 9.62 -0.31 6.68
CA SER A 183 9.59 -1.37 7.69
C SER A 183 8.14 -1.82 7.89
N LEU A 184 7.98 -3.13 8.03
CA LEU A 184 6.73 -3.76 8.44
C LEU A 184 6.93 -4.15 9.89
N GLU A 185 6.08 -3.64 10.78
CA GLU A 185 6.03 -4.15 12.14
C GLU A 185 5.40 -5.53 12.06
N THR A 186 6.25 -6.58 12.09
CA THR A 186 5.77 -7.92 12.38
C THR A 186 5.56 -8.02 13.88
N ASP A 187 4.63 -7.23 14.41
CA ASP A 187 4.06 -7.50 15.72
C ASP A 187 3.23 -8.77 15.53
N PHE A 188 3.89 -9.91 15.72
CA PHE A 188 3.16 -11.06 16.18
C PHE A 188 2.45 -10.57 17.43
N ILE A 189 1.13 -10.63 17.40
CA ILE A 189 0.40 -10.97 18.60
C ILE A 189 1.01 -12.32 19.01
N THR A 190 2.11 -12.26 19.76
CA THR A 190 2.47 -13.33 20.65
C THR A 190 1.19 -13.49 21.46
N ASP A 191 0.64 -14.69 21.39
CA ASP A 191 -0.50 -15.11 22.18
C ASP A 191 -0.08 -15.23 23.66
N ASP A 192 0.69 -14.25 24.14
CA ASP A 192 1.02 -13.95 25.52
C ASP A 192 0.12 -12.79 26.01
N ARG A 193 -1.03 -12.59 25.36
CA ARG A 193 -2.23 -12.43 26.19
C ARG A 193 -2.50 -13.81 26.80
N VAL A 194 -1.71 -14.12 27.83
CA VAL A 194 -2.35 -14.60 29.05
C VAL A 194 -3.42 -13.56 29.31
N LEU A 195 -4.64 -13.84 28.85
CA LEU A 195 -5.82 -13.35 29.50
C LEU A 195 -5.56 -13.76 30.94
N GLY A 196 -5.07 -12.82 31.74
CA GLY A 196 -5.25 -12.89 33.17
C GLY A 196 -6.76 -12.97 33.32
N GLU A 197 -7.27 -14.19 33.40
CA GLU A 197 -8.31 -14.50 34.36
C GLU A 197 -7.79 -13.95 35.68
N ASP A 198 -8.10 -12.69 35.93
CA ASP A 198 -8.35 -12.09 37.23
C ASP A 198 -8.50 -10.58 37.09
N LEU A 199 -9.64 -10.10 37.60
CA LEU A 199 -10.00 -8.70 37.90
C LEU A 199 -10.76 -7.90 36.83
N ILE A 200 -11.83 -8.49 36.26
CA ILE A 200 -13.07 -7.71 36.16
C ILE A 200 -13.79 -7.90 37.49
N SER A 201 -13.40 -7.11 38.49
CA SER A 201 -14.19 -6.94 39.71
C SER A 201 -15.45 -6.20 39.31
N ASP A 202 -16.59 -6.91 39.34
CA ASP A 202 -17.93 -6.35 39.36
C ASP A 202 -18.03 -5.26 40.44
N LYS A 203 -17.83 -4.00 40.01
CA LYS A 203 -18.34 -2.82 40.70
C LYS A 203 -18.96 -1.94 39.64
N VAL A 204 -20.20 -2.29 39.30
CA VAL A 204 -21.16 -1.34 38.75
C VAL A 204 -21.30 -0.23 39.80
N VAL A 205 -20.59 0.88 39.60
CA VAL A 205 -20.91 2.13 40.29
C VAL A 205 -21.91 2.84 39.38
N GLU A 206 -23.17 2.75 39.79
CA GLU A 206 -24.29 3.49 39.22
C GLU A 206 -24.08 5.00 39.43
N ASP A 207 -23.36 5.66 38.51
CA ASP A 207 -23.38 7.12 38.42
C ASP A 207 -24.53 7.55 37.49
N PHE A 208 -25.76 7.52 38.03
CA PHE A 208 -26.93 8.18 37.43
C PHE A 208 -26.80 9.70 37.58
N PRO A 209 -26.75 10.49 36.50
CA PRO A 209 -26.84 11.94 36.62
C PRO A 209 -28.27 12.36 37.00
N HIS A 210 -28.47 12.71 38.27
CA HIS A 210 -29.70 13.32 38.80
C HIS A 210 -29.85 14.76 38.33
N PHE A 211 -30.28 15.01 37.09
CA PHE A 211 -30.69 16.36 36.68
C PHE A 211 -31.83 16.36 35.67
N LEU A 212 -33.04 15.98 36.09
CA LEU A 212 -34.29 16.54 35.56
C LEU A 212 -35.40 16.46 36.63
N HIS A 213 -35.36 17.35 37.63
CA HIS A 213 -36.59 17.79 38.30
C HIS A 213 -36.90 19.22 37.86
N LYS A 214 -37.80 19.36 36.91
CA LYS A 214 -38.65 20.55 36.77
C LYS A 214 -40.08 20.09 36.55
N THR A 215 -40.95 20.62 37.43
CA THR A 215 -42.40 20.87 37.27
C THR A 215 -43.28 19.63 37.07
N VAL A 216 -44.34 19.43 37.85
CA VAL A 216 -45.45 20.36 38.17
C VAL A 216 -45.87 20.25 39.64
#